data_AF-A0A1Y3EUT7-F1
#
_entry.id   AF-A0A1Y3EUT7-F1
#
_cell.length_a   1.000
_cell.length_b   1.000
_cell.length_c   1.000
_cell.angle_alpha   90.00
_cell.angle_beta   90.00
_cell.angle_gamma   90.00
#
_symmetry.space_group_name_H-M   'P 1'
#
loop_
_entity.id
_entity.type
_entity.pdbx_description
1 polymer ?
#
loop_
_entity_poly.entity_id
_entity_poly.type
_entity_poly.pdbx_seq_one_letter_code
_entity_poly.pdbx_strand_id
1 'polypeptide(L)'
;MGKSGIERRKSVNELVCKVVSMYDKIFKSEVDDSNDEFWEELFLLWANKSQLCLIIDQISIDQMQQIKQIVNRFVSKCITAITHQEGIRVYNAVQTLGFLIHAVAKKKEVFHCSFNLIDILFGNDGGKTYMQVTENINENPLMEYFMNNCIFEALTFILEKCVDGHIHGRAAVVLLALLINYQKSVRENPYMVKLSILDNDLALNGYSFVLSRELHRLNRYFENALPNSTPSLWTFFGSVFSSDVEQLPSIQIDHSVLLALYEAVHLNRNFITALTTVPAQCEEVKMHSTDVVFSLDDKAMECSSNLFATFLSYCSCVISTLKGIKTIYLNALLPMLHRKAEWKNHMQAKPLACSVLSLCVEFIVSHLMKAFPFDLYSQVLGIIHRILCFNKRCKIRLEFQWSTLWNVLFTLLRYVVNNSRMLIAEGDVFELCSQVLVILNVFITFGDTFLPQTEIYDELYYELLRNNSTLQAMCILPQEYAEKDSPYNESAKKLLNGCVNVKAILSHFLPKLDAAGCNVLSKEQILAIVRQSYVTLSLKLQENLDNFSRYQEKSAEVRSVVIETSESLNSSTLEQAVVIKELQTIR
;
A
#
# COMPACT_ATOMS: atom_id res chain seq x y z
N MET A 1 -41.61 -5.11 -24.36
CA MET A 1 -42.80 -5.37 -23.52
C MET A 1 -42.32 -5.74 -22.12
N GLY A 2 -42.31 -4.77 -21.19
CA GLY A 2 -41.82 -4.97 -19.83
C GLY A 2 -42.89 -5.60 -18.95
N LYS A 3 -42.59 -6.77 -18.36
CA LYS A 3 -43.42 -7.37 -17.30
C LYS A 3 -43.66 -6.34 -16.19
N SER A 4 -44.91 -6.23 -15.74
CA SER A 4 -45.33 -5.27 -14.71
C SER A 4 -44.54 -5.47 -13.41
N GLY A 5 -44.37 -4.43 -12.59
CA GLY A 5 -43.61 -4.51 -11.33
C GLY A 5 -44.10 -5.59 -10.36
N ILE A 6 -45.39 -5.98 -10.47
CA ILE A 6 -46.01 -7.07 -9.72
C ILE A 6 -45.58 -8.45 -10.25
N GLU A 7 -45.50 -8.62 -11.57
CA GLU A 7 -45.00 -9.85 -12.19
C GLU A 7 -43.51 -10.05 -11.94
N ARG A 8 -42.72 -8.97 -11.93
CA ARG A 8 -41.30 -9.03 -11.53
C ARG A 8 -41.15 -9.50 -10.08
N ARG A 9 -41.90 -8.92 -9.13
CA ARG A 9 -41.90 -9.35 -7.72
C ARG A 9 -42.35 -10.80 -7.54
N LYS A 10 -43.38 -11.26 -8.27
CA LYS A 10 -43.80 -12.68 -8.27
C LYS A 10 -42.68 -13.60 -8.78
N SER A 11 -42.05 -13.25 -9.91
CA SER A 11 -40.97 -14.06 -10.48
C SER A 11 -39.72 -14.14 -9.58
N VAL A 12 -39.39 -13.07 -8.86
CA VAL A 12 -38.27 -13.08 -7.90
C VAL A 12 -38.60 -13.98 -6.71
N ASN A 13 -39.82 -13.91 -6.17
CA ASN A 13 -40.23 -14.79 -5.07
C ASN A 13 -40.27 -16.26 -5.49
N GLU A 14 -40.68 -16.58 -6.72
CA GLU A 14 -40.63 -17.95 -7.26
C GLU A 14 -39.20 -18.49 -7.34
N LEU A 15 -38.24 -17.67 -7.80
CA LEU A 15 -36.82 -18.05 -7.86
C LEU A 15 -36.23 -18.25 -6.46
N VAL A 16 -36.59 -17.41 -5.49
CA VAL A 16 -36.17 -17.56 -4.09
C VAL A 16 -36.73 -18.85 -3.50
N CYS A 17 -38.02 -19.15 -3.69
CA CYS A 17 -38.62 -20.40 -3.24
C CYS A 17 -37.94 -21.63 -3.87
N LYS A 18 -37.53 -21.52 -5.14
CA LYS A 18 -36.85 -22.61 -5.86
C LYS A 18 -35.47 -22.92 -5.27
N VAL A 19 -34.64 -21.90 -5.01
CA VAL A 19 -33.33 -22.07 -4.34
C VAL A 19 -33.49 -22.76 -2.99
N VAL A 20 -34.44 -22.30 -2.18
CA VAL A 20 -34.70 -22.86 -0.85
C VAL A 20 -35.11 -24.33 -0.94
N SER A 21 -36.00 -24.66 -1.88
CA SER A 21 -36.40 -26.06 -2.11
C SER A 21 -35.24 -26.94 -2.58
N MET A 22 -34.31 -26.41 -3.37
CA MET A 22 -33.12 -27.15 -3.80
C MET A 22 -32.15 -27.40 -2.65
N TYR A 23 -31.96 -26.43 -1.74
CA TYR A 23 -31.17 -26.64 -0.52
C TYR A 23 -31.77 -27.75 0.35
N ASP A 24 -33.09 -27.75 0.56
CA ASP A 24 -33.77 -28.81 1.32
C ASP A 24 -33.53 -30.21 0.72
N LYS A 25 -33.59 -30.33 -0.62
CA LYS A 25 -33.32 -31.61 -1.31
C LYS A 25 -31.89 -32.10 -1.10
N ILE A 26 -30.91 -31.19 -1.11
CA ILE A 26 -29.49 -31.51 -0.85
C ILE A 26 -29.34 -32.06 0.56
N PHE A 27 -29.86 -31.35 1.58
CA PHE A 27 -29.70 -31.75 2.98
C PHE A 27 -30.53 -32.97 3.39
N LYS A 28 -31.58 -33.32 2.63
CA LYS A 28 -32.33 -34.58 2.79
C LYS A 28 -31.71 -35.77 2.04
N SER A 29 -30.57 -35.58 1.36
CA SER A 29 -29.92 -36.60 0.53
C SER A 29 -30.81 -37.14 -0.61
N GLU A 30 -31.70 -36.30 -1.15
CA GLU A 30 -32.61 -36.64 -2.26
C GLU A 30 -31.97 -36.37 -3.65
N VAL A 31 -30.66 -36.10 -3.70
CA VAL A 31 -29.93 -35.70 -4.92
C VAL A 31 -28.82 -36.71 -5.21
N ASP A 32 -28.87 -37.30 -6.41
CA ASP A 32 -27.85 -38.22 -6.93
C ASP A 32 -26.61 -37.49 -7.46
N ASP A 33 -25.43 -38.12 -7.30
CA ASP A 33 -24.12 -37.58 -7.67
C ASP A 33 -23.93 -37.32 -9.17
N SER A 34 -24.58 -38.14 -9.99
CA SER A 34 -24.50 -38.12 -11.45
C SER A 34 -25.43 -37.10 -12.08
N ASN A 35 -26.29 -36.44 -11.30
CA ASN A 35 -27.23 -35.47 -11.82
C ASN A 35 -26.59 -34.07 -11.94
N ASP A 36 -25.77 -33.89 -12.96
CA ASP A 36 -25.11 -32.61 -13.21
C ASP A 36 -26.11 -31.49 -13.57
N GLU A 37 -27.27 -31.83 -14.17
CA GLU A 37 -28.33 -30.86 -14.48
C GLU A 37 -28.87 -30.16 -13.22
N PHE A 38 -29.01 -30.90 -12.11
CA PHE A 38 -29.45 -30.33 -10.83
C PHE A 38 -28.48 -29.26 -10.33
N TRP A 39 -27.17 -29.53 -10.38
CA TRP A 39 -26.14 -28.61 -9.91
C TRP A 39 -26.00 -27.41 -10.84
N GLU A 40 -26.10 -27.61 -12.15
CA GLU A 40 -26.15 -26.52 -13.12
C GLU A 40 -27.33 -25.59 -12.91
N GLU A 41 -28.51 -26.14 -12.61
CA GLU A 41 -29.70 -25.37 -12.32
C GLU A 41 -29.58 -24.62 -10.99
N LEU A 42 -29.01 -25.25 -9.96
CA LEU A 42 -28.76 -24.60 -8.67
C LEU A 42 -27.88 -23.36 -8.84
N PHE A 43 -26.77 -23.49 -9.58
CA PHE A 43 -25.83 -22.39 -9.75
C PHE A 43 -26.33 -21.29 -10.70
N LEU A 44 -27.39 -21.52 -11.47
CA LEU A 44 -28.06 -20.42 -12.19
C LEU A 44 -28.83 -19.48 -11.25
N LEU A 45 -29.17 -19.92 -10.03
CA LEU A 45 -30.00 -19.18 -9.09
C LEU A 45 -29.16 -18.43 -8.04
N TRP A 46 -29.65 -17.27 -7.59
CA TRP A 46 -28.97 -16.48 -6.57
C TRP A 46 -28.91 -17.19 -5.22
N ALA A 47 -27.70 -17.32 -4.68
CA ALA A 47 -27.47 -17.94 -3.40
C ALA A 47 -28.22 -17.22 -2.26
N ASN A 48 -28.96 -17.97 -1.44
CA ASN A 48 -29.69 -17.42 -0.29
C ASN A 48 -28.96 -17.71 1.03
N LYS A 49 -28.25 -16.70 1.57
CA LYS A 49 -27.50 -16.78 2.83
C LYS A 49 -28.38 -17.16 4.02
N SER A 50 -29.50 -16.45 4.20
CA SER A 50 -30.36 -16.60 5.38
C SER A 50 -30.87 -18.03 5.51
N GLN A 51 -31.25 -18.65 4.40
CA GLN A 51 -31.83 -20.00 4.40
C GLN A 51 -30.76 -21.09 4.61
N LEU A 52 -29.59 -20.99 3.97
CA LEU A 52 -28.48 -21.91 4.26
C LEU A 52 -28.06 -21.86 5.72
N CYS A 53 -27.93 -20.66 6.28
CA CYS A 53 -27.62 -20.48 7.68
C CYS A 53 -28.69 -21.07 8.59
N LEU A 54 -29.98 -20.89 8.28
CA LEU A 54 -31.08 -21.44 9.06
C LEU A 54 -31.10 -22.97 9.05
N ILE A 55 -30.92 -23.61 7.89
CA ILE A 55 -30.89 -25.08 7.77
C ILE A 55 -29.78 -25.65 8.65
N ILE A 56 -28.57 -25.09 8.54
CA ILE A 56 -27.41 -25.56 9.30
C ILE A 56 -27.55 -25.20 10.79
N ASP A 57 -28.13 -24.05 11.13
CA ASP A 57 -28.42 -23.67 12.52
C ASP A 57 -29.41 -24.64 13.19
N GLN A 58 -30.33 -25.25 12.45
CA GLN A 58 -31.27 -26.25 12.97
C GLN A 58 -30.67 -27.65 13.18
N ILE A 59 -29.53 -27.96 12.56
CA ILE A 59 -28.87 -29.28 12.66
C ILE A 59 -28.07 -29.38 13.97
N SER A 60 -28.24 -30.48 14.71
CA SER A 60 -27.49 -30.75 15.95
C SER A 60 -26.05 -31.22 15.65
N ILE A 61 -25.17 -31.20 16.66
CA ILE A 61 -23.76 -31.59 16.49
C ILE A 61 -23.62 -33.07 16.09
N ASP A 62 -24.40 -33.94 16.72
CA ASP A 62 -24.39 -35.38 16.42
C ASP A 62 -24.90 -35.66 15.00
N GLN A 63 -25.86 -34.87 14.52
CA GLN A 63 -26.35 -34.92 13.15
C GLN A 63 -25.35 -34.31 12.16
N MET A 64 -24.54 -33.34 12.57
CA MET A 64 -23.50 -32.73 11.71
C MET A 64 -22.48 -33.77 11.24
N GLN A 65 -22.10 -34.70 12.12
CA GLN A 65 -21.24 -35.85 11.75
C GLN A 65 -21.90 -36.74 10.69
N GLN A 66 -23.22 -36.90 10.74
CA GLN A 66 -23.98 -37.73 9.79
C GLN A 66 -24.13 -37.05 8.43
N ILE A 67 -24.31 -35.72 8.40
CA ILE A 67 -24.43 -34.96 7.15
C ILE A 67 -23.08 -34.53 6.56
N LYS A 68 -21.96 -34.87 7.21
CA LYS A 68 -20.60 -34.58 6.73
C LYS A 68 -20.41 -34.93 5.26
N GLN A 69 -20.87 -36.11 4.83
CA GLN A 69 -20.74 -36.53 3.42
C GLN A 69 -21.56 -35.63 2.47
N ILE A 70 -22.74 -35.19 2.90
CA ILE A 70 -23.60 -34.27 2.13
C ILE A 70 -22.94 -32.91 2.00
N VAL A 71 -22.40 -32.38 3.10
CA VAL A 71 -21.68 -31.10 3.10
C VAL A 71 -20.43 -31.19 2.23
N ASN A 72 -19.59 -32.21 2.42
CA ASN A 72 -18.42 -32.47 1.56
C ASN A 72 -18.81 -32.55 0.08
N ARG A 73 -19.94 -33.18 -0.26
CA ARG A 73 -20.43 -33.27 -1.65
C ARG A 73 -20.83 -31.89 -2.18
N PHE A 74 -21.63 -31.14 -1.42
CA PHE A 74 -22.09 -29.81 -1.82
C PHE A 74 -20.90 -28.87 -2.06
N VAL A 75 -19.97 -28.86 -1.12
CA VAL A 75 -18.75 -28.08 -1.22
C VAL A 75 -17.94 -28.48 -2.49
N SER A 76 -17.94 -29.76 -2.88
CA SER A 76 -17.16 -30.27 -4.03
C SER A 76 -17.79 -29.87 -5.36
N LYS A 77 -19.13 -29.87 -5.44
CA LYS A 77 -19.85 -29.39 -6.62
C LYS A 77 -19.71 -27.87 -6.77
N CYS A 78 -19.63 -27.11 -5.67
CA CYS A 78 -19.29 -25.69 -5.75
C CYS A 78 -17.88 -25.47 -6.34
N ILE A 79 -16.85 -26.21 -5.91
CA ILE A 79 -15.53 -26.14 -6.57
C ILE A 79 -15.65 -26.43 -8.05
N THR A 80 -16.29 -27.55 -8.39
CA THR A 80 -16.36 -28.03 -9.77
C THR A 80 -17.02 -26.99 -10.67
N ALA A 81 -18.06 -26.31 -10.16
CA ALA A 81 -18.70 -25.21 -10.85
C ALA A 81 -17.80 -23.97 -10.95
N ILE A 82 -17.03 -23.67 -9.90
CA ILE A 82 -16.05 -22.57 -9.88
C ILE A 82 -14.92 -22.79 -10.90
N THR A 83 -14.44 -24.03 -11.05
CA THR A 83 -13.29 -24.36 -11.90
C THR A 83 -13.66 -24.62 -13.35
N HIS A 84 -14.86 -25.13 -13.64
CA HIS A 84 -15.23 -25.60 -14.98
C HIS A 84 -16.40 -24.87 -15.64
N GLN A 85 -17.10 -23.98 -14.94
CA GLN A 85 -18.22 -23.22 -15.54
C GLN A 85 -17.86 -21.75 -15.75
N GLU A 86 -18.76 -21.00 -16.37
CA GLU A 86 -18.58 -19.58 -16.69
C GLU A 86 -19.81 -18.75 -16.29
N GLY A 87 -19.61 -17.44 -16.17
CA GLY A 87 -20.68 -16.46 -15.96
C GLY A 87 -21.35 -16.57 -14.59
N ILE A 88 -22.68 -16.41 -14.55
CA ILE A 88 -23.44 -16.30 -13.30
C ILE A 88 -23.33 -17.55 -12.41
N ARG A 89 -23.03 -18.71 -13.00
CA ARG A 89 -22.89 -19.97 -12.28
C ARG A 89 -21.69 -20.00 -11.36
N VAL A 90 -20.53 -19.53 -11.83
CA VAL A 90 -19.32 -19.37 -11.01
C VAL A 90 -19.60 -18.43 -9.85
N TYR A 91 -20.23 -17.29 -10.11
CA TYR A 91 -20.57 -16.31 -9.08
C TYR A 91 -21.44 -16.93 -7.98
N ASN A 92 -22.56 -17.55 -8.35
CA ASN A 92 -23.47 -18.15 -7.38
C ASN A 92 -22.84 -19.36 -6.67
N ALA A 93 -21.95 -20.12 -7.33
CA ALA A 93 -21.20 -21.20 -6.71
C ALA A 93 -20.25 -20.67 -5.62
N VAL A 94 -19.48 -19.62 -5.89
CA VAL A 94 -18.65 -18.93 -4.88
C VAL A 94 -19.51 -18.43 -3.71
N GLN A 95 -20.62 -17.76 -3.98
CA GLN A 95 -21.53 -17.25 -2.93
C GLN A 95 -22.10 -18.38 -2.07
N THR A 96 -22.56 -19.45 -2.71
CA THR A 96 -23.17 -20.60 -2.04
C THR A 96 -22.16 -21.29 -1.13
N LEU A 97 -20.92 -21.43 -1.60
CA LEU A 97 -19.81 -21.95 -0.82
C LEU A 97 -19.54 -21.05 0.38
N GLY A 98 -19.37 -19.75 0.11
CA GLY A 98 -19.30 -18.66 1.08
C GLY A 98 -20.29 -18.84 2.25
N PHE A 99 -21.56 -19.00 1.92
CA PHE A 99 -22.61 -19.17 2.93
C PHE A 99 -22.59 -20.53 3.60
N LEU A 100 -22.21 -21.59 2.87
CA LEU A 100 -22.22 -22.96 3.36
C LEU A 100 -21.24 -23.14 4.50
N ILE A 101 -19.95 -22.90 4.28
CA ILE A 101 -19.05 -22.99 5.43
C ILE A 101 -19.25 -21.82 6.40
N HIS A 102 -19.84 -20.68 5.95
CA HIS A 102 -20.52 -19.66 6.76
C HIS A 102 -21.12 -20.25 8.02
N ALA A 103 -22.15 -21.01 7.74
CA ALA A 103 -23.02 -21.58 8.72
C ALA A 103 -22.33 -22.72 9.51
N VAL A 104 -21.47 -23.51 8.89
CA VAL A 104 -20.73 -24.59 9.58
C VAL A 104 -19.68 -24.04 10.55
N ALA A 105 -18.96 -22.97 10.18
CA ALA A 105 -17.98 -22.31 11.02
C ALA A 105 -18.62 -21.63 12.24
N LYS A 106 -19.82 -21.05 12.08
CA LYS A 106 -20.61 -20.49 13.18
C LYS A 106 -20.92 -21.53 14.27
N LYS A 107 -21.09 -22.80 13.91
CA LYS A 107 -21.31 -23.89 14.88
C LYS A 107 -20.08 -24.19 15.74
N LYS A 108 -18.86 -23.96 15.22
CA LYS A 108 -17.60 -24.19 15.97
C LYS A 108 -17.48 -23.26 17.19
N GLU A 109 -17.88 -22.00 17.05
CA GLU A 109 -17.82 -20.98 18.11
C GLU A 109 -18.69 -21.30 19.33
N VAL A 110 -19.70 -22.16 19.16
CA VAL A 110 -20.64 -22.50 20.23
C VAL A 110 -20.15 -23.66 21.11
N PHE A 111 -19.27 -24.54 20.60
CA PHE A 111 -19.07 -25.86 21.23
C PHE A 111 -17.63 -26.28 21.56
N HIS A 112 -16.63 -25.44 21.28
CA HIS A 112 -15.22 -25.47 21.71
C HIS A 112 -14.37 -26.78 21.73
N CYS A 113 -14.88 -28.02 21.82
CA CYS A 113 -14.05 -29.17 22.21
C CYS A 113 -14.13 -30.47 21.36
N SER A 114 -14.86 -30.53 20.24
CA SER A 114 -14.80 -31.73 19.34
C SER A 114 -15.12 -31.48 17.87
N PHE A 115 -15.29 -30.22 17.46
CA PHE A 115 -15.76 -29.87 16.12
C PHE A 115 -14.60 -29.63 15.14
N ASN A 116 -14.29 -30.62 14.30
CA ASN A 116 -13.29 -30.46 13.24
C ASN A 116 -13.95 -29.90 11.96
N LEU A 117 -13.93 -28.57 11.85
CA LEU A 117 -14.50 -27.82 10.73
C LEU A 117 -13.99 -28.31 9.37
N ILE A 118 -12.68 -28.58 9.25
CA ILE A 118 -12.08 -28.99 7.98
C ILE A 118 -12.54 -30.39 7.60
N ASP A 119 -12.59 -31.31 8.56
CA ASP A 119 -13.08 -32.66 8.33
C ASP A 119 -14.54 -32.69 7.84
N ILE A 120 -15.40 -31.81 8.37
CA ILE A 120 -16.82 -31.72 8.03
C ILE A 120 -17.06 -31.15 6.62
N LEU A 121 -16.17 -30.29 6.13
CA LEU A 121 -16.35 -29.55 4.87
C LEU A 121 -15.54 -30.07 3.71
N PHE A 122 -14.34 -30.58 4.01
CA PHE A 122 -13.37 -31.00 3.02
C PHE A 122 -13.19 -32.52 2.95
N GLY A 123 -13.57 -33.26 4.00
CA GLY A 123 -13.31 -34.70 4.11
C GLY A 123 -11.87 -35.01 4.50
N ASN A 124 -11.61 -36.28 4.81
CA ASN A 124 -10.32 -36.76 5.35
C ASN A 124 -9.65 -37.71 4.35
N ASP A 125 -9.25 -37.19 3.19
CA ASP A 125 -8.42 -37.97 2.27
C ASP A 125 -6.96 -37.92 2.74
N GLY A 126 -6.58 -38.89 3.58
CA GLY A 126 -5.17 -39.25 3.78
C GLY A 126 -4.46 -38.73 5.04
N GLY A 127 -5.14 -38.62 6.18
CA GLY A 127 -4.45 -38.75 7.48
C GLY A 127 -3.45 -37.64 7.86
N LYS A 128 -3.65 -36.41 7.39
CA LYS A 128 -3.00 -35.23 7.99
C LYS A 128 -3.98 -34.56 8.93
N THR A 129 -3.73 -34.72 10.21
CA THR A 129 -4.49 -34.12 11.31
C THR A 129 -4.59 -32.60 11.12
N TYR A 130 -5.72 -32.12 10.60
CA TYR A 130 -6.07 -30.70 10.43
C TYR A 130 -6.36 -30.00 11.78
N MET A 131 -5.55 -30.27 12.81
CA MET A 131 -5.71 -29.71 14.13
C MET A 131 -5.00 -28.36 14.22
N GLN A 132 -5.77 -27.38 14.68
CA GLN A 132 -5.42 -25.97 14.93
C GLN A 132 -5.38 -25.11 13.66
N VAL A 133 -6.29 -24.13 13.60
CA VAL A 133 -6.05 -22.91 12.83
C VAL A 133 -4.87 -22.28 13.51
N THR A 134 -3.68 -22.52 12.97
CA THR A 134 -2.45 -21.92 13.47
C THR A 134 -2.49 -20.45 13.11
N GLU A 135 -2.08 -19.57 14.03
CA GLU A 135 -1.84 -18.14 13.74
C GLU A 135 -0.80 -17.98 12.62
N ASN A 136 0.06 -18.98 12.44
CA ASN A 136 1.01 -19.04 11.35
C ASN A 136 0.33 -19.41 10.01
N ILE A 137 0.25 -18.43 9.10
CA ILE A 137 -0.27 -18.60 7.73
C ILE A 137 0.46 -19.72 6.98
N ASN A 138 1.77 -19.90 7.16
CA ASN A 138 2.57 -20.87 6.41
C ASN A 138 2.34 -22.33 6.81
N GLU A 139 1.70 -22.55 7.96
CA GLU A 139 1.29 -23.86 8.47
C GLU A 139 -0.21 -24.08 8.29
N ASN A 140 -0.93 -23.09 7.74
CA ASN A 140 -2.37 -23.15 7.58
C ASN A 140 -2.75 -24.20 6.52
N PRO A 141 -3.44 -25.28 6.90
CA PRO A 141 -3.77 -26.36 5.97
C PRO A 141 -4.73 -25.96 4.85
N LEU A 142 -5.52 -24.90 5.06
CA LEU A 142 -6.43 -24.36 4.05
C LEU A 142 -5.66 -23.68 2.92
N MET A 143 -4.62 -22.92 3.27
CA MET A 143 -3.72 -22.33 2.27
C MET A 143 -3.01 -23.43 1.48
N GLU A 144 -2.58 -24.50 2.13
CA GLU A 144 -2.02 -25.67 1.44
C GLU A 144 -3.02 -26.32 0.48
N TYR A 145 -4.30 -26.39 0.86
CA TYR A 145 -5.35 -26.88 -0.02
C TYR A 145 -5.52 -26.02 -1.27
N PHE A 146 -5.60 -24.69 -1.14
CA PHE A 146 -5.71 -23.78 -2.28
C PHE A 146 -4.46 -23.74 -3.14
N MET A 147 -3.30 -24.05 -2.58
CA MET A 147 -2.07 -24.18 -3.35
C MET A 147 -2.09 -25.44 -4.24
N ASN A 148 -2.75 -26.50 -3.80
CA ASN A 148 -2.97 -27.72 -4.59
C ASN A 148 -4.16 -27.60 -5.55
N ASN A 149 -5.26 -26.97 -5.12
CA ASN A 149 -6.47 -26.72 -5.90
C ASN A 149 -6.55 -25.22 -6.21
N CYS A 150 -5.89 -24.81 -7.29
CA CYS A 150 -5.70 -23.39 -7.63
C CYS A 150 -7.04 -22.67 -7.91
N ILE A 151 -7.48 -21.81 -6.99
CA ILE A 151 -8.71 -20.99 -7.11
C ILE A 151 -8.48 -19.64 -7.80
N PHE A 152 -7.32 -19.45 -8.44
CA PHE A 152 -6.95 -18.16 -9.05
C PHE A 152 -8.00 -17.65 -10.05
N GLU A 153 -8.52 -18.51 -10.93
CA GLU A 153 -9.52 -18.11 -11.93
C GLU A 153 -10.83 -17.62 -11.29
N ALA A 154 -11.21 -18.23 -10.17
CA ALA A 154 -12.36 -17.82 -9.39
C ALA A 154 -12.17 -16.41 -8.82
N LEU A 155 -10.99 -16.15 -8.25
CA LEU A 155 -10.64 -14.85 -7.69
C LEU A 155 -10.62 -13.77 -8.77
N THR A 156 -10.03 -14.06 -9.93
CA THR A 156 -10.03 -13.11 -11.06
C THR A 156 -11.42 -12.85 -11.61
N PHE A 157 -12.28 -13.87 -11.65
CA PHE A 157 -13.67 -13.70 -12.08
C PHE A 157 -14.47 -12.82 -11.11
N ILE A 158 -14.28 -12.98 -9.80
CA ILE A 158 -14.89 -12.09 -8.79
C ILE A 158 -14.43 -10.65 -9.00
N LEU A 159 -13.14 -10.45 -9.28
CA LEU A 159 -12.58 -9.12 -9.52
C LEU A 159 -13.12 -8.50 -10.80
N GLU A 160 -13.25 -9.28 -11.88
CA GLU A 160 -13.87 -8.84 -13.13
C GLU A 160 -15.28 -8.28 -12.92
N LYS A 161 -16.09 -8.96 -12.09
CA LYS A 161 -17.46 -8.54 -11.77
C LYS A 161 -17.55 -7.51 -10.65
N CYS A 162 -16.46 -7.21 -9.95
CA CYS A 162 -16.46 -6.22 -8.87
C CYS A 162 -16.76 -4.81 -9.38
N VAL A 163 -16.51 -4.55 -10.66
CA VAL A 163 -16.84 -3.27 -11.32
C VAL A 163 -18.35 -2.99 -11.31
N ASP A 164 -19.19 -4.02 -11.21
CA ASP A 164 -20.66 -3.92 -11.26
C ASP A 164 -21.32 -3.77 -9.87
N GLY A 165 -20.57 -3.40 -8.82
CA GLY A 165 -21.13 -3.09 -7.48
C GLY A 165 -21.28 -4.28 -6.51
N HIS A 166 -20.58 -5.39 -6.76
CA HIS A 166 -20.65 -6.60 -5.91
C HIS A 166 -19.73 -6.55 -4.68
N ILE A 167 -20.16 -7.17 -3.57
CA ILE A 167 -19.65 -6.94 -2.19
C ILE A 167 -18.33 -7.68 -1.86
N HIS A 168 -17.87 -8.62 -2.71
CA HIS A 168 -16.78 -9.57 -2.35
C HIS A 168 -15.39 -9.21 -2.89
N GLY A 169 -15.20 -8.07 -3.54
CA GLY A 169 -13.91 -7.71 -4.15
C GLY A 169 -12.74 -7.61 -3.15
N ARG A 170 -12.96 -6.99 -1.98
CA ARG A 170 -11.94 -6.89 -0.92
C ARG A 170 -11.46 -8.26 -0.46
N ALA A 171 -12.40 -9.21 -0.38
CA ALA A 171 -12.12 -10.57 0.02
C ALA A 171 -11.13 -11.26 -0.92
N ALA A 172 -11.41 -11.15 -2.22
CA ALA A 172 -10.61 -11.74 -3.27
C ALA A 172 -9.20 -11.13 -3.31
N VAL A 173 -9.09 -9.81 -3.17
CA VAL A 173 -7.80 -9.09 -3.14
C VAL A 173 -6.92 -9.52 -1.97
N VAL A 174 -7.47 -9.53 -0.75
CA VAL A 174 -6.70 -9.89 0.46
C VAL A 174 -6.27 -11.36 0.42
N LEU A 175 -7.17 -12.26 0.01
CA LEU A 175 -6.81 -13.67 -0.12
C LEU A 175 -5.74 -13.91 -1.15
N LEU A 176 -5.84 -13.26 -2.31
CA LEU A 176 -4.84 -13.41 -3.35
C LEU A 176 -3.46 -12.99 -2.82
N ALA A 177 -3.40 -11.88 -2.08
CA ALA A 177 -2.18 -11.42 -1.44
C ALA A 177 -1.62 -12.41 -0.40
N LEU A 178 -2.49 -13.03 0.41
CA LEU A 178 -2.09 -14.07 1.37
C LEU A 178 -1.59 -15.35 0.69
N LEU A 179 -2.29 -15.81 -0.35
CA LEU A 179 -1.91 -17.00 -1.12
C LEU A 179 -0.59 -16.80 -1.83
N ILE A 180 -0.33 -15.61 -2.39
CA ILE A 180 0.96 -15.22 -2.97
C ILE A 180 2.09 -15.30 -1.94
N ASN A 181 1.81 -14.91 -0.69
CA ASN A 181 2.80 -14.91 0.39
C ASN A 181 2.95 -16.26 1.11
N TYR A 182 2.08 -17.23 0.83
CA TYR A 182 2.17 -18.56 1.44
C TYR A 182 3.43 -19.30 0.99
N GLN A 183 4.31 -19.61 1.96
CA GLN A 183 5.58 -20.32 1.76
C GLN A 183 6.43 -19.74 0.62
N LYS A 184 6.31 -18.43 0.36
CA LYS A 184 6.98 -17.69 -0.74
C LYS A 184 8.50 -17.88 -0.77
N SER A 185 9.13 -18.10 0.39
CA SER A 185 10.57 -18.32 0.50
C SER A 185 11.02 -19.78 0.37
N VAL A 186 10.08 -20.74 0.34
CA VAL A 186 10.38 -22.19 0.41
C VAL A 186 10.04 -22.89 -0.90
N ARG A 187 8.98 -22.47 -1.59
CA ARG A 187 8.49 -23.13 -2.82
C ARG A 187 8.03 -22.14 -3.87
N GLU A 188 7.99 -22.61 -5.12
CA GLU A 188 7.38 -21.86 -6.21
C GLU A 188 5.88 -21.73 -5.98
N ASN A 189 5.38 -20.50 -6.07
CA ASN A 189 3.99 -20.20 -5.79
C ASN A 189 3.20 -20.02 -7.09
N PRO A 190 2.20 -20.85 -7.39
CA PRO A 190 1.42 -20.76 -8.63
C PRO A 190 0.64 -19.45 -8.73
N TYR A 191 0.20 -18.86 -7.60
CA TYR A 191 -0.52 -17.58 -7.58
C TYR A 191 0.41 -16.42 -7.96
N MET A 192 1.69 -16.46 -7.57
CA MET A 192 2.67 -15.47 -8.03
C MET A 192 2.84 -15.52 -9.55
N VAL A 193 3.03 -16.72 -10.09
CA VAL A 193 3.20 -16.91 -11.54
C VAL A 193 1.96 -16.43 -12.28
N LYS A 194 0.77 -16.88 -11.86
CA LYS A 194 -0.51 -16.49 -12.49
C LYS A 194 -0.78 -14.99 -12.40
N LEU A 195 -0.54 -14.33 -11.25
CA LEU A 195 -0.71 -12.88 -11.14
C LEU A 195 0.29 -12.13 -12.04
N SER A 196 1.53 -12.63 -12.19
CA SER A 196 2.55 -11.97 -13.01
C SER A 196 2.24 -11.98 -14.51
N ILE A 197 1.52 -12.99 -14.99
CA ILE A 197 1.12 -13.14 -16.40
C ILE A 197 -0.30 -12.65 -16.69
N LEU A 198 -1.07 -12.28 -15.66
CA LEU A 198 -2.45 -11.82 -15.82
C LEU A 198 -2.51 -10.57 -16.71
N ASP A 199 -3.24 -10.67 -17.81
CA ASP A 199 -3.44 -9.64 -18.83
C ASP A 199 -4.91 -9.20 -18.96
N ASN A 200 -5.83 -9.81 -18.20
CA ASN A 200 -7.23 -9.41 -18.16
C ASN A 200 -7.40 -8.03 -17.52
N ASP A 201 -7.55 -7.00 -18.35
CA ASP A 201 -7.73 -5.60 -17.94
C ASP A 201 -8.95 -5.41 -17.02
N LEU A 202 -10.05 -6.14 -17.23
CA LEU A 202 -11.25 -6.02 -16.39
C LEU A 202 -10.96 -6.49 -14.96
N ALA A 203 -10.27 -7.62 -14.81
CA ALA A 203 -9.88 -8.13 -13.49
C ALA A 203 -8.87 -7.20 -12.79
N LEU A 204 -7.89 -6.66 -13.52
CA LEU A 204 -6.92 -5.70 -12.98
C LEU A 204 -7.58 -4.36 -12.58
N ASN A 205 -8.55 -3.90 -13.36
CA ASN A 205 -9.35 -2.72 -13.03
C ASN A 205 -10.23 -2.97 -11.81
N GLY A 206 -10.85 -4.15 -11.70
CA GLY A 206 -11.58 -4.57 -10.51
C GLY A 206 -10.69 -4.63 -9.26
N TYR A 207 -9.48 -5.16 -9.38
CA TYR A 207 -8.46 -5.15 -8.31
C TYR A 207 -8.12 -3.71 -7.90
N SER A 208 -7.86 -2.83 -8.88
CA SER A 208 -7.54 -1.41 -8.66
C SER A 208 -8.71 -0.65 -8.00
N PHE A 209 -9.95 -0.94 -8.40
CA PHE A 209 -11.16 -0.36 -7.82
C PHE A 209 -11.30 -0.72 -6.34
N VAL A 210 -11.13 -1.99 -5.99
CA VAL A 210 -11.20 -2.46 -4.59
C VAL A 210 -10.16 -1.75 -3.72
N LEU A 211 -8.91 -1.69 -4.16
CA LEU A 211 -7.84 -0.99 -3.43
C LEU A 211 -8.15 0.51 -3.30
N SER A 212 -8.67 1.13 -4.35
CA SER A 212 -9.00 2.56 -4.35
C SER A 212 -10.08 2.86 -3.32
N ARG A 213 -11.13 2.03 -3.27
CA ARG A 213 -12.23 2.16 -2.33
C ARG A 213 -11.76 2.04 -0.88
N GLU A 214 -10.90 1.06 -0.58
CA GLU A 214 -10.40 0.86 0.78
C GLU A 214 -9.45 1.96 1.23
N LEU A 215 -8.50 2.37 0.38
CA LEU A 215 -7.60 3.48 0.70
C LEU A 215 -8.37 4.79 0.85
N HIS A 216 -9.39 5.03 0.04
CA HIS A 216 -10.25 6.21 0.17
C HIS A 216 -11.06 6.21 1.46
N ARG A 217 -11.60 5.04 1.86
CA ARG A 217 -12.27 4.86 3.15
C ARG A 217 -11.33 5.21 4.31
N LEU A 218 -10.07 4.76 4.25
CA LEU A 218 -9.06 5.08 5.25
C LEU A 218 -8.73 6.57 5.25
N ASN A 219 -8.52 7.19 4.09
CA ASN A 219 -8.27 8.64 3.99
C ASN A 219 -9.40 9.46 4.61
N ARG A 220 -10.66 9.13 4.31
CA ARG A 220 -11.82 9.78 4.95
C ARG A 220 -11.87 9.57 6.46
N TYR A 221 -11.45 8.40 6.94
CA TYR A 221 -11.34 8.15 8.38
C TYR A 221 -10.32 9.10 9.02
N PHE A 222 -9.15 9.29 8.40
CA PHE A 222 -8.15 10.27 8.86
C PHE A 222 -8.67 11.71 8.83
N GLU A 223 -9.39 12.10 7.78
CA GLU A 223 -9.97 13.45 7.65
C GLU A 223 -11.01 13.72 8.74
N ASN A 224 -11.89 12.76 9.01
CA ASN A 224 -12.97 12.90 10.00
C ASN A 224 -12.47 12.77 11.45
N ALA A 225 -11.34 12.09 11.68
CA ALA A 225 -10.73 11.97 13.00
C ALA A 225 -10.03 13.27 13.45
N LEU A 226 -9.79 14.23 12.54
CA LEU A 226 -9.33 15.56 12.92
C LEU A 226 -10.52 16.40 13.43
N PRO A 227 -10.43 17.02 14.62
CA PRO A 227 -11.52 17.85 15.13
C PRO A 227 -11.78 19.04 14.20
N ASN A 228 -13.03 19.20 13.77
CA ASN A 228 -13.54 20.37 13.05
C ASN A 228 -13.41 21.63 13.92
N SER A 229 -12.25 22.28 13.91
CA SER A 229 -12.09 23.62 14.46
C SER A 229 -11.59 24.56 13.37
N THR A 230 -12.38 25.61 13.16
CA THR A 230 -12.04 26.73 12.29
C THR A 230 -10.70 27.38 12.70
N PRO A 231 -9.94 27.95 11.74
CA PRO A 231 -8.56 28.39 11.96
C PRO A 231 -8.53 29.78 12.60
N SER A 232 -8.87 29.89 13.87
CA SER A 232 -8.55 31.09 14.66
C SER A 232 -7.41 30.77 15.62
N LEU A 233 -6.22 31.27 15.27
CA LEU A 233 -4.91 31.05 15.90
C LEU A 233 -4.83 31.32 17.42
N TRP A 234 -5.86 31.87 18.06
CA TRP A 234 -5.78 32.39 19.43
C TRP A 234 -6.36 31.47 20.52
N THR A 235 -7.22 30.50 20.20
CA THR A 235 -7.81 29.62 21.21
C THR A 235 -6.93 28.41 21.55
N PHE A 236 -6.00 28.04 20.66
CA PHE A 236 -5.17 26.83 20.77
C PHE A 236 -3.96 26.98 21.70
N PHE A 237 -3.42 28.19 21.85
CA PHE A 237 -2.29 28.42 22.77
C PHE A 237 -2.72 28.39 24.25
N GLY A 238 -4.03 28.52 24.54
CA GLY A 238 -4.56 28.45 25.90
C GLY A 238 -4.71 27.02 26.44
N SER A 239 -5.06 26.04 25.59
CA SER A 239 -5.31 24.65 26.03
C SER A 239 -4.08 23.74 25.97
N VAL A 240 -3.02 24.12 25.24
CA VAL A 240 -1.75 23.35 25.20
C VAL A 240 -0.99 23.40 26.54
N PHE A 241 -1.35 24.34 27.44
CA PHE A 241 -0.88 24.39 28.82
C PHE A 241 -1.83 23.72 29.83
N SER A 242 -2.95 23.18 29.38
CA SER A 242 -3.83 22.33 30.21
C SER A 242 -3.36 20.89 30.13
N SER A 243 -3.18 20.28 31.30
CA SER A 243 -2.62 18.96 31.53
C SER A 243 -3.48 17.78 31.04
N ASP A 244 -4.62 18.05 30.41
CA ASP A 244 -5.56 17.02 29.97
C ASP A 244 -5.47 16.84 28.45
N VAL A 245 -4.44 16.13 28.01
CA VAL A 245 -4.37 15.60 26.65
C VAL A 245 -5.31 14.39 26.60
N GLU A 246 -6.55 14.61 26.17
CA GLU A 246 -7.43 13.51 25.77
C GLU A 246 -6.69 12.65 24.73
N GLN A 247 -6.60 11.35 25.01
CA GLN A 247 -5.96 10.36 24.14
C GLN A 247 -6.66 10.36 22.77
N LEU A 248 -5.98 10.83 21.74
CA LEU A 248 -6.46 10.70 20.37
C LEU A 248 -6.59 9.20 20.01
N PRO A 249 -7.62 8.81 19.25
CA PRO A 249 -7.87 7.41 18.91
C PRO A 249 -6.65 6.80 18.21
N SER A 250 -6.25 5.59 18.64
CA SER A 250 -5.18 4.82 18.00
C SER A 250 -5.61 4.43 16.59
N ILE A 251 -4.99 5.06 15.59
CA ILE A 251 -5.38 4.86 14.19
C ILE A 251 -4.83 3.52 13.71
N GLN A 252 -5.72 2.61 13.31
CA GLN A 252 -5.35 1.30 12.79
C GLN A 252 -4.95 1.39 11.31
N ILE A 253 -3.71 1.03 11.01
CA ILE A 253 -3.19 0.84 9.66
C ILE A 253 -3.74 -0.50 9.12
N ASP A 254 -4.39 -0.49 7.97
CA ASP A 254 -4.84 -1.72 7.31
C ASP A 254 -3.70 -2.32 6.47
N HIS A 255 -2.94 -3.20 7.10
CA HIS A 255 -1.81 -3.92 6.50
C HIS A 255 -2.23 -4.80 5.31
N SER A 256 -3.48 -5.28 5.28
CA SER A 256 -3.96 -6.20 4.25
C SER A 256 -4.05 -5.55 2.87
N VAL A 257 -4.52 -4.31 2.82
CA VAL A 257 -4.66 -3.52 1.60
C VAL A 257 -3.30 -3.09 1.05
N LEU A 258 -2.37 -2.74 1.95
CA LEU A 258 -1.00 -2.37 1.57
C LEU A 258 -0.21 -3.55 1.01
N LEU A 259 -0.33 -4.72 1.63
CA LEU A 259 0.26 -5.95 1.12
C LEU A 259 -0.27 -6.29 -0.27
N ALA A 260 -1.59 -6.20 -0.45
CA ALA A 260 -2.22 -6.47 -1.74
C ALA A 260 -1.81 -5.48 -2.84
N LEU A 261 -1.67 -4.19 -2.51
CA LEU A 261 -1.14 -3.19 -3.44
C LEU A 261 0.32 -3.45 -3.79
N TYR A 262 1.15 -3.79 -2.80
CA TYR A 262 2.56 -4.12 -3.00
C TYR A 262 2.73 -5.29 -3.98
N GLU A 263 2.03 -6.41 -3.74
CA GLU A 263 2.15 -7.60 -4.59
C GLU A 263 1.66 -7.34 -6.01
N ALA A 264 0.56 -6.60 -6.19
CA ALA A 264 0.04 -6.26 -7.52
C ALA A 264 1.03 -5.40 -8.32
N VAL A 265 1.61 -4.36 -7.70
CA VAL A 265 2.59 -3.47 -8.34
C VAL A 265 3.92 -4.19 -8.60
N HIS A 266 4.33 -5.07 -7.69
CA HIS A 266 5.61 -5.78 -7.80
C HIS A 266 5.59 -6.89 -8.85
N LEU A 267 4.50 -7.67 -8.92
CA LEU A 267 4.41 -8.86 -9.75
C LEU A 267 3.86 -8.57 -11.16
N ASN A 268 2.90 -7.64 -11.30
CA ASN A 268 2.20 -7.44 -12.56
C ASN A 268 2.51 -6.07 -13.20
N ARG A 269 3.22 -6.09 -14.34
CA ARG A 269 3.56 -4.87 -15.10
C ARG A 269 2.35 -4.14 -15.71
N ASN A 270 1.28 -4.88 -16.05
CA ASN A 270 0.07 -4.32 -16.65
C ASN A 270 -0.75 -3.54 -15.60
N PHE A 271 -0.62 -3.91 -14.32
CA PHE A 271 -1.28 -3.20 -13.22
C PHE A 271 -0.85 -1.74 -13.08
N ILE A 272 0.32 -1.35 -13.60
CA ILE A 272 0.79 0.06 -13.59
C ILE A 272 -0.17 0.99 -14.35
N THR A 273 -0.79 0.50 -15.42
CA THR A 273 -1.84 1.25 -16.14
C THR A 273 -3.03 1.43 -15.21
N ALA A 274 -3.55 0.35 -14.62
CA ALA A 274 -4.68 0.41 -13.68
C ALA A 274 -4.42 1.31 -12.46
N LEU A 275 -3.17 1.36 -11.98
CA LEU A 275 -2.72 2.21 -10.88
C LEU A 275 -2.80 3.72 -11.21
N THR A 276 -2.55 4.08 -12.47
CA THR A 276 -2.39 5.48 -12.91
C THR A 276 -3.58 6.03 -13.68
N THR A 277 -4.40 5.18 -14.31
CA THR A 277 -5.47 5.63 -15.20
C THR A 277 -6.88 5.35 -14.68
N VAL A 278 -7.07 4.35 -13.81
CA VAL A 278 -8.42 4.02 -13.32
C VAL A 278 -8.86 5.09 -12.31
N PRO A 279 -9.97 5.79 -12.57
CA PRO A 279 -10.50 6.76 -11.62
C PRO A 279 -11.02 6.05 -10.37
N ALA A 280 -10.70 6.57 -9.18
CA ALA A 280 -11.33 6.15 -7.94
C ALA A 280 -12.80 6.57 -8.00
N GLN A 281 -13.69 5.63 -8.33
CA GLN A 281 -15.12 5.88 -8.29
C GLN A 281 -15.58 5.86 -6.82
N CYS A 282 -16.19 6.96 -6.40
CA CYS A 282 -16.72 7.14 -5.04
C CYS A 282 -18.22 6.84 -5.06
N GLU A 283 -18.63 5.64 -4.65
CA GLU A 283 -20.05 5.39 -4.37
C GLU A 283 -20.39 5.92 -2.97
N GLU A 284 -21.15 7.00 -2.90
CA GLU A 284 -21.80 7.40 -1.65
C GLU A 284 -23.03 6.52 -1.42
N VAL A 285 -22.91 5.55 -0.49
CA VAL A 285 -24.10 4.84 0.03
C VAL A 285 -24.79 5.75 1.04
N LYS A 286 -25.82 6.49 0.62
CA LYS A 286 -26.77 7.12 1.54
C LYS A 286 -27.70 6.05 2.08
N MET A 287 -27.53 5.65 3.34
CA MET A 287 -28.53 4.83 4.05
C MET A 287 -29.76 5.68 4.36
N HIS A 288 -30.74 5.66 3.46
CA HIS A 288 -32.13 5.89 3.84
C HIS A 288 -32.94 4.63 3.56
N SER A 289 -33.62 4.19 4.62
CA SER A 289 -34.59 3.10 4.60
C SER A 289 -35.55 3.28 3.42
N THR A 290 -35.64 2.22 2.60
CA THR A 290 -36.65 2.02 1.56
C THR A 290 -36.80 3.16 0.56
N ASP A 291 -35.85 3.30 -0.36
CA ASP A 291 -36.06 3.44 -1.81
C ASP A 291 -34.74 3.79 -2.49
N VAL A 292 -34.23 2.89 -3.33
CA VAL A 292 -32.99 3.11 -4.10
C VAL A 292 -33.32 4.01 -5.27
N VAL A 293 -33.12 5.32 -5.10
CA VAL A 293 -33.01 6.27 -6.20
C VAL A 293 -31.55 6.71 -6.28
N PHE A 294 -30.88 6.33 -7.37
CA PHE A 294 -29.52 6.76 -7.69
C PHE A 294 -29.57 8.25 -8.09
N SER A 295 -29.08 9.13 -7.23
CA SER A 295 -28.76 10.51 -7.62
C SER A 295 -27.25 10.61 -7.79
N LEU A 296 -26.80 10.81 -9.03
CA LEU A 296 -25.44 11.28 -9.32
C LEU A 296 -25.38 12.75 -8.89
N ASP A 297 -24.70 13.07 -7.79
CA ASP A 297 -24.37 14.45 -7.47
C ASP A 297 -23.29 14.93 -8.47
N ASP A 298 -23.63 15.91 -9.31
CA ASP A 298 -22.76 16.53 -10.33
C ASP A 298 -21.44 17.13 -9.78
N LYS A 299 -21.28 17.19 -8.44
CA LYS A 299 -20.04 17.66 -7.79
C LYS A 299 -18.97 16.60 -7.58
N ALA A 300 -19.30 15.30 -7.65
CA ALA A 300 -18.31 14.23 -7.52
C ALA A 300 -17.42 14.08 -8.77
N MET A 301 -17.82 14.68 -9.89
CA MET A 301 -17.13 14.57 -11.18
C MET A 301 -15.90 15.48 -11.31
N GLU A 302 -15.67 16.41 -10.38
CA GLU A 302 -14.54 17.36 -10.42
C GLU A 302 -13.23 16.84 -9.79
N CYS A 303 -13.20 15.65 -9.18
CA CYS A 303 -11.96 15.08 -8.63
C CYS A 303 -11.93 13.55 -8.73
N SER A 304 -11.87 13.01 -9.94
CA SER A 304 -11.56 11.58 -10.11
C SER A 304 -10.05 11.36 -9.89
N SER A 305 -9.62 11.28 -8.62
CA SER A 305 -8.24 10.88 -8.31
C SER A 305 -8.02 9.43 -8.71
N ASN A 306 -6.87 9.08 -9.31
CA ASN A 306 -6.53 7.68 -9.60
C ASN A 306 -6.06 6.96 -8.32
N LEU A 307 -5.97 5.62 -8.36
CA LEU A 307 -5.48 4.80 -7.24
C LEU A 307 -4.15 5.31 -6.68
N PHE A 308 -3.21 5.70 -7.55
CA PHE A 308 -1.91 6.21 -7.13
C PHE A 308 -2.03 7.49 -6.30
N ALA A 309 -2.86 8.44 -6.72
CA ALA A 309 -3.10 9.68 -5.97
C ALA A 309 -3.76 9.38 -4.61
N THR A 310 -4.73 8.46 -4.56
CA THR A 310 -5.35 8.00 -3.31
C THR A 310 -4.33 7.36 -2.37
N PHE A 311 -3.41 6.55 -2.92
CA PHE A 311 -2.31 5.94 -2.17
C PHE A 311 -1.32 6.99 -1.63
N LEU A 312 -0.93 7.99 -2.43
CA LEU A 312 -0.06 9.06 -1.95
C LEU A 312 -0.71 9.89 -0.83
N SER A 313 -2.01 10.14 -0.93
CA SER A 313 -2.78 10.77 0.15
C SER A 313 -2.74 9.93 1.43
N TYR A 314 -2.93 8.63 1.30
CA TYR A 314 -2.83 7.69 2.42
C TYR A 314 -1.44 7.67 3.05
N CYS A 315 -0.37 7.62 2.26
CA CYS A 315 1.00 7.68 2.78
C CYS A 315 1.24 8.96 3.60
N SER A 316 0.72 10.10 3.16
CA SER A 316 0.81 11.35 3.92
C SER A 316 0.12 11.29 5.27
N CYS A 317 -1.08 10.70 5.32
CA CYS A 317 -1.80 10.48 6.57
C CYS A 317 -0.96 9.62 7.53
N VAL A 318 -0.42 8.49 7.06
CA VAL A 318 0.41 7.59 7.87
C VAL A 318 1.69 8.29 8.37
N ILE A 319 2.40 9.01 7.50
CA ILE A 319 3.60 9.80 7.85
C ILE A 319 3.27 10.82 8.94
N SER A 320 2.07 11.40 8.91
CA SER A 320 1.65 12.35 9.95
C SER A 320 1.41 11.67 11.31
N THR A 321 0.93 10.42 11.32
CA THR A 321 0.65 9.66 12.55
C THR A 321 1.92 9.16 13.24
N LEU A 322 2.97 8.79 12.49
CA LEU A 322 4.23 8.27 13.04
C LEU A 322 5.01 9.24 13.94
N LYS A 323 4.65 10.53 13.93
CA LYS A 323 5.34 11.56 14.73
C LYS A 323 4.99 11.58 16.22
N GLY A 324 3.85 11.01 16.63
CA GLY A 324 3.25 11.33 17.93
C GLY A 324 2.79 12.80 17.95
N ILE A 325 1.50 13.04 18.10
CA ILE A 325 0.90 14.37 17.93
C ILE A 325 1.46 15.37 18.97
N LYS A 326 2.49 16.14 18.59
CA LYS A 326 2.88 17.44 19.15
C LYS A 326 3.83 18.14 18.19
N THR A 327 3.23 18.86 17.23
CA THR A 327 3.65 20.10 16.51
C THR A 327 2.87 20.11 15.18
N ILE A 328 1.64 20.60 15.15
CA ILE A 328 1.28 21.99 14.74
C ILE A 328 1.61 22.24 13.25
N TYR A 329 0.54 22.06 12.46
CA TYR A 329 0.20 22.57 11.12
C TYR A 329 0.96 22.02 9.90
N LEU A 330 0.28 21.26 9.03
CA LEU A 330 -0.68 21.78 8.04
C LEU A 330 -0.08 22.90 7.20
N ASN A 331 0.56 22.52 6.09
CA ASN A 331 0.56 23.34 4.87
C ASN A 331 0.88 22.55 3.58
N ALA A 332 1.01 21.22 3.62
CA ALA A 332 1.31 20.45 2.40
C ALA A 332 0.11 19.70 1.80
N LEU A 333 -0.84 19.13 2.56
CA LEU A 333 -1.78 18.16 1.97
C LEU A 333 -3.28 18.32 2.29
N LEU A 334 -3.68 19.37 3.01
CA LEU A 334 -5.06 19.86 3.03
C LEU A 334 -5.00 21.33 2.56
N PRO A 335 -4.67 21.57 1.28
CA PRO A 335 -5.37 22.29 0.19
C PRO A 335 -5.30 21.34 -1.02
N MET A 336 -5.99 20.21 -0.93
CA MET A 336 -7.45 20.12 -0.78
C MET A 336 -8.13 20.30 0.59
N LEU A 337 -7.66 21.13 1.53
CA LEU A 337 -8.39 22.29 2.13
C LEU A 337 -7.58 23.06 3.21
N HIS A 338 -6.94 24.21 2.88
CA HIS A 338 -6.26 25.20 3.78
C HIS A 338 -4.80 25.63 3.48
N ARG A 339 -4.52 26.00 2.23
CA ARG A 339 -3.61 27.11 1.86
C ARG A 339 -4.53 28.16 1.28
N LYS A 340 -4.36 29.43 1.65
CA LYS A 340 -5.00 30.53 0.89
C LYS A 340 -4.57 30.39 -0.56
N ALA A 341 -5.55 30.45 -1.46
CA ALA A 341 -5.40 30.16 -2.88
C ALA A 341 -4.31 31.01 -3.55
N GLU A 342 -3.11 30.45 -3.68
CA GLU A 342 -2.13 30.85 -4.70
C GLU A 342 -2.21 29.95 -5.95
N TRP A 343 -3.11 28.96 -5.97
CA TRP A 343 -3.37 28.11 -7.14
C TRP A 343 -4.38 28.72 -8.13
N LYS A 344 -4.97 29.88 -7.83
CA LYS A 344 -5.69 30.65 -8.87
C LYS A 344 -4.78 31.01 -10.05
N ASN A 345 -3.45 30.88 -9.90
CA ASN A 345 -2.50 31.19 -10.96
C ASN A 345 -1.80 29.98 -11.60
N HIS A 346 -1.93 28.73 -11.11
CA HIS A 346 -1.23 27.58 -11.71
C HIS A 346 -2.00 26.25 -11.60
N MET A 347 -3.08 26.09 -12.36
CA MET A 347 -3.65 24.78 -12.69
C MET A 347 -2.87 24.14 -13.85
N GLN A 348 -1.62 23.73 -13.60
CA GLN A 348 -0.89 22.89 -14.55
C GLN A 348 -0.76 21.48 -13.98
N ALA A 349 -1.20 20.49 -14.76
CA ALA A 349 -0.98 19.08 -14.46
C ALA A 349 0.52 18.82 -14.31
N LYS A 350 0.94 18.31 -13.15
CA LYS A 350 2.34 17.95 -12.89
C LYS A 350 2.52 16.43 -12.98
N PRO A 351 3.69 15.95 -13.44
CA PRO A 351 4.00 14.52 -13.40
C PRO A 351 3.90 13.96 -11.98
N LEU A 352 3.39 12.74 -11.83
CA LEU A 352 3.25 12.05 -10.53
C LEU A 352 4.56 11.94 -9.75
N ALA A 353 5.70 11.89 -10.44
CA ALA A 353 7.02 11.91 -9.83
C ALA A 353 7.25 13.15 -8.94
N CYS A 354 6.67 14.31 -9.29
CA CYS A 354 6.75 15.52 -8.46
C CYS A 354 6.01 15.37 -7.13
N SER A 355 4.90 14.63 -7.11
CA SER A 355 4.15 14.34 -5.88
C SER A 355 4.92 13.37 -4.98
N VAL A 356 5.54 12.34 -5.56
CA VAL A 356 6.42 11.41 -4.82
C VAL A 356 7.62 12.15 -4.22
N LEU A 357 8.29 13.01 -4.99
CA LEU A 357 9.40 13.83 -4.49
C LEU A 357 8.95 14.75 -3.35
N SER A 358 7.78 15.39 -3.48
CA SER A 358 7.21 16.24 -2.42
C SER A 358 6.98 15.46 -1.13
N LEU A 359 6.43 14.24 -1.22
CA LEU A 359 6.22 13.36 -0.06
C LEU A 359 7.54 12.95 0.60
N CYS A 360 8.57 12.64 -0.20
CA CYS A 360 9.91 12.33 0.31
C CYS A 360 10.54 13.52 1.05
N VAL A 361 10.41 14.72 0.48
CA VAL A 361 10.87 15.98 1.09
C VAL A 361 10.15 16.22 2.41
N GLU A 362 8.83 16.04 2.45
CA GLU A 362 8.03 16.18 3.66
C GLU A 362 8.48 15.17 4.72
N PHE A 363 8.64 13.89 4.38
CA PHE A 363 9.14 12.88 5.31
C PHE A 363 10.45 13.29 5.98
N ILE A 364 11.46 13.70 5.19
CA ILE A 364 12.80 14.05 5.70
C ILE A 364 12.74 15.22 6.69
N VAL A 365 12.01 16.28 6.39
CA VAL A 365 11.91 17.44 7.31
C VAL A 365 11.16 17.07 8.58
N SER A 366 10.14 16.23 8.41
CA SER A 366 9.12 16.02 9.40
C SER A 366 9.57 14.98 10.46
N HIS A 367 10.53 14.10 10.14
CA HIS A 367 10.98 12.99 10.99
C HIS A 367 12.43 13.14 11.49
N LEU A 368 12.90 14.36 11.74
CA LEU A 368 14.18 14.62 12.42
C LEU A 368 14.02 14.43 13.95
N MET A 369 13.85 13.18 14.36
CA MET A 369 13.54 12.79 15.74
C MET A 369 14.71 12.08 16.43
N LYS A 370 14.67 12.03 17.76
CA LYS A 370 15.75 11.42 18.58
C LYS A 370 15.94 9.93 18.29
N ALA A 371 14.85 9.18 18.16
CA ALA A 371 14.90 7.78 17.72
C ALA A 371 14.91 7.76 16.19
N PHE A 372 16.09 7.82 15.59
CA PHE A 372 16.23 8.11 14.17
C PHE A 372 15.98 6.86 13.30
N PRO A 373 14.97 6.85 12.40
CA PRO A 373 14.60 5.65 11.64
C PRO A 373 15.50 5.46 10.40
N PHE A 374 16.73 4.97 10.61
CA PHE A 374 17.73 4.80 9.55
C PHE A 374 17.23 4.06 8.30
N ASP A 375 16.51 2.94 8.48
CA ASP A 375 15.97 2.15 7.37
C ASP A 375 15.02 2.95 6.48
N LEU A 376 14.09 3.72 7.08
CA LEU A 376 13.13 4.52 6.32
C LEU A 376 13.81 5.66 5.56
N TYR A 377 14.80 6.33 6.18
CA TYR A 377 15.59 7.35 5.49
C TYR A 377 16.36 6.78 4.30
N SER A 378 16.95 5.59 4.46
CA SER A 378 17.65 4.89 3.38
C SER A 378 16.72 4.59 2.20
N GLN A 379 15.49 4.14 2.49
CA GLN A 379 14.47 3.89 1.45
C GLN A 379 14.04 5.20 0.75
N VAL A 380 13.77 6.27 1.50
CA VAL A 380 13.33 7.57 0.95
C VAL A 380 14.41 8.21 0.08
N LEU A 381 15.67 8.21 0.52
CA LEU A 381 16.79 8.69 -0.30
C LEU A 381 16.98 7.81 -1.54
N GLY A 382 16.79 6.49 -1.42
CA GLY A 382 16.79 5.57 -2.56
C GLY A 382 15.69 5.86 -3.59
N ILE A 383 14.49 6.24 -3.16
CA ILE A 383 13.40 6.67 -4.06
C ILE A 383 13.80 7.94 -4.82
N ILE A 384 14.31 8.95 -4.11
CA ILE A 384 14.78 10.21 -4.74
C ILE A 384 15.87 9.90 -5.78
N HIS A 385 16.86 9.09 -5.41
CA HIS A 385 17.96 8.72 -6.31
C HIS A 385 17.46 8.00 -7.57
N ARG A 386 16.54 7.03 -7.44
CA ARG A 386 15.96 6.32 -8.60
C ARG A 386 15.20 7.25 -9.54
N ILE A 387 14.45 8.21 -9.01
CA ILE A 387 13.75 9.22 -9.81
C ILE A 387 14.77 10.07 -10.59
N LEU A 388 15.86 10.48 -9.95
CA LEU A 388 16.93 11.24 -10.62
C LEU A 388 17.64 10.42 -11.71
N CYS A 389 17.97 9.15 -11.44
CA CYS A 389 18.54 8.27 -12.45
C CYS A 389 17.61 8.07 -13.65
N PHE A 390 16.31 7.95 -13.41
CA PHE A 390 15.31 7.87 -14.48
C PHE A 390 15.25 9.17 -15.30
N ASN A 391 15.24 10.33 -14.63
CA ASN A 391 15.26 11.63 -15.31
C ASN A 391 16.51 11.80 -16.18
N LYS A 392 17.70 11.42 -15.68
CA LYS A 392 18.95 11.39 -16.44
C LYS A 392 18.84 10.48 -17.67
N ARG A 393 18.44 9.21 -17.46
CA ARG A 393 18.37 8.19 -18.52
C ARG A 393 17.41 8.59 -19.63
N CYS A 394 16.27 9.14 -19.27
CA CYS A 394 15.21 9.54 -20.21
C CYS A 394 15.32 11.01 -20.66
N LYS A 395 16.29 11.78 -20.14
CA LYS A 395 16.46 13.23 -20.36
C LYS A 395 15.19 14.04 -20.07
N ILE A 396 14.45 13.64 -19.04
CA ILE A 396 13.21 14.30 -18.62
C ILE A 396 13.57 15.49 -17.72
N ARG A 397 13.06 16.67 -18.07
CA ARG A 397 13.24 17.90 -17.29
C ARG A 397 12.00 18.17 -16.46
N LEU A 398 12.02 17.80 -15.18
CA LEU A 398 10.89 18.01 -14.29
C LEU A 398 10.82 19.47 -13.80
N GLU A 399 9.64 20.05 -13.89
CA GLU A 399 9.30 21.36 -13.30
C GLU A 399 9.03 21.22 -11.79
N PHE A 400 10.11 20.94 -11.04
CA PHE A 400 10.12 20.78 -9.59
C PHE A 400 10.95 21.89 -8.92
N GLN A 401 10.58 22.26 -7.69
CA GLN A 401 11.35 23.22 -6.88
C GLN A 401 12.58 22.51 -6.28
N TRP A 402 13.61 22.34 -7.10
CA TRP A 402 14.83 21.60 -6.73
C TRP A 402 15.57 22.21 -5.52
N SER A 403 15.50 23.53 -5.36
CA SER A 403 16.05 24.22 -4.18
C SER A 403 15.44 23.72 -2.87
N THR A 404 14.15 23.37 -2.85
CA THR A 404 13.50 22.78 -1.67
C THR A 404 14.13 21.43 -1.32
N LEU A 405 14.35 20.56 -2.31
CA LEU A 405 14.99 19.26 -2.08
C LEU A 405 16.41 19.42 -1.53
N TRP A 406 17.25 20.27 -2.13
CA TRP A 406 18.63 20.47 -1.67
C TRP A 406 18.67 21.03 -0.25
N ASN A 407 17.83 22.03 0.07
CA ASN A 407 17.73 22.57 1.42
C ASN A 407 17.38 21.50 2.46
N VAL A 408 16.48 20.58 2.12
CA VAL A 408 16.08 19.48 2.99
C VAL A 408 17.21 18.45 3.14
N LEU A 409 17.92 18.12 2.07
CA LEU A 409 19.12 17.26 2.13
C LEU A 409 20.23 17.88 2.99
N PHE A 410 20.50 19.18 2.85
CA PHE A 410 21.48 19.87 3.71
C PHE A 410 21.03 19.97 5.15
N THR A 411 19.72 20.12 5.40
CA THR A 411 19.16 20.10 6.76
C THR A 411 19.34 18.73 7.40
N LEU A 412 19.12 17.65 6.65
CA LEU A 412 19.39 16.29 7.09
C LEU A 412 20.89 16.10 7.40
N LEU A 413 21.79 16.49 6.49
CA LEU A 413 23.24 16.41 6.74
C LEU A 413 23.64 17.18 7.99
N ARG A 414 23.12 18.40 8.18
CA ARG A 414 23.42 19.22 9.36
C ARG A 414 22.94 18.54 10.65
N TYR A 415 21.73 17.98 10.64
CA TYR A 415 21.21 17.22 11.77
C TYR A 415 22.11 16.02 12.10
N VAL A 416 22.47 15.23 11.09
CA VAL A 416 23.28 14.02 11.23
C VAL A 416 24.70 14.33 11.73
N VAL A 417 25.37 15.33 11.14
CA VAL A 417 26.73 15.72 11.54
C VAL A 417 26.74 16.27 12.97
N ASN A 418 25.80 17.13 13.32
CA ASN A 418 25.72 17.74 14.66
C ASN A 418 25.40 16.73 15.76
N ASN A 419 24.66 15.67 15.44
CA ASN A 419 24.27 14.61 16.39
C ASN A 419 25.03 13.28 16.17
N SER A 420 26.11 13.31 15.38
CA SER A 420 26.85 12.11 14.93
C SER A 420 27.25 11.18 16.08
N ARG A 421 27.70 11.73 17.22
CA ARG A 421 28.10 10.92 18.39
C ARG A 421 26.99 10.02 18.93
N MET A 422 25.74 10.50 18.94
CA MET A 422 24.59 9.71 19.39
C MET A 422 24.13 8.76 18.29
N LEU A 423 24.04 9.25 17.06
CA LEU A 423 23.52 8.50 15.93
C LEU A 423 24.40 7.32 15.51
N ILE A 424 25.74 7.44 15.60
CA ILE A 424 26.67 6.34 15.27
C ILE A 424 26.48 5.13 16.21
N ALA A 425 26.00 5.37 17.44
CA ALA A 425 25.68 4.28 18.37
C ALA A 425 24.39 3.53 17.98
N GLU A 426 23.47 4.19 17.26
CA GLU A 426 22.18 3.63 16.86
C GLU A 426 22.20 3.03 15.44
N GLY A 427 23.05 3.52 14.53
CA GLY A 427 23.09 3.02 13.15
C GLY A 427 24.22 3.58 12.27
N ASP A 428 24.25 3.14 11.01
CA ASP A 428 25.28 3.53 10.03
C ASP A 428 25.02 4.93 9.45
N VAL A 429 25.55 5.93 10.14
CA VAL A 429 25.54 7.34 9.74
C VAL A 429 26.32 7.59 8.43
N PHE A 430 27.35 6.80 8.15
CA PHE A 430 28.23 7.03 7.01
C PHE A 430 27.56 6.60 5.71
N GLU A 431 26.83 5.48 5.70
CA GLU A 431 26.03 5.07 4.55
C GLU A 431 24.93 6.10 4.24
N LEU A 432 24.24 6.61 5.27
CA LEU A 432 23.24 7.66 5.09
C LEU A 432 23.83 8.94 4.47
N CYS A 433 24.95 9.43 5.00
CA CYS A 433 25.67 10.57 4.42
C CYS A 433 26.12 10.27 2.98
N SER A 434 26.56 9.03 2.72
CA SER A 434 26.98 8.61 1.39
C SER A 434 25.82 8.65 0.39
N GLN A 435 24.60 8.26 0.79
CA GLN A 435 23.43 8.32 -0.08
C GLN A 435 23.05 9.77 -0.43
N VAL A 436 23.05 10.67 0.57
CA VAL A 436 22.82 12.10 0.31
C VAL A 436 23.90 12.66 -0.63
N LEU A 437 25.16 12.28 -0.41
CA LEU A 437 26.27 12.73 -1.24
C LEU A 437 26.19 12.20 -2.67
N VAL A 438 25.75 10.96 -2.87
CA VAL A 438 25.49 10.39 -4.21
C VAL A 438 24.42 11.22 -4.93
N ILE A 439 23.32 11.57 -4.24
CA ILE A 439 22.27 12.43 -4.81
C ILE A 439 22.85 13.79 -5.23
N LEU A 440 23.64 14.44 -4.38
CA LEU A 440 24.30 15.71 -4.70
C LEU A 440 25.26 15.57 -5.88
N ASN A 441 26.06 14.50 -5.92
CA ASN A 441 27.01 14.26 -7.01
C ASN A 441 26.31 13.95 -8.34
N VAL A 442 25.09 13.36 -8.34
CA VAL A 442 24.26 13.23 -9.55
C VAL A 442 23.88 14.61 -10.10
N PHE A 443 23.48 15.55 -9.24
CA PHE A 443 23.22 16.93 -9.67
C PHE A 443 24.49 17.64 -10.16
N ILE A 444 25.61 17.51 -9.45
CA ILE A 444 26.88 18.15 -9.82
C ILE A 444 27.36 17.64 -11.19
N THR A 445 27.30 16.33 -11.42
CA THR A 445 27.90 15.68 -12.59
C THR A 445 26.98 15.65 -13.81
N PHE A 446 25.67 15.48 -13.60
CA PHE A 446 24.69 15.28 -14.69
C PHE A 446 23.54 16.28 -14.68
N GLY A 447 23.60 17.34 -13.85
CA GLY A 447 22.52 18.31 -13.70
C GLY A 447 22.14 19.01 -15.00
N ASP A 448 23.10 19.22 -15.91
CA ASP A 448 22.90 19.75 -17.25
C ASP A 448 21.94 18.91 -18.12
N THR A 449 21.88 17.60 -17.87
CA THR A 449 21.06 16.67 -18.67
C THR A 449 19.57 16.74 -18.32
N PHE A 450 19.20 17.02 -17.06
CA PHE A 450 17.84 16.89 -16.56
C PHE A 450 17.29 18.11 -15.82
N LEU A 451 18.11 19.12 -15.49
CA LEU A 451 17.59 20.38 -14.95
C LEU A 451 16.94 21.20 -16.08
N PRO A 452 15.79 21.87 -15.83
CA PRO A 452 15.09 22.66 -16.85
C PRO A 452 15.91 23.82 -17.41
N GLN A 453 16.68 24.49 -16.55
CA GLN A 453 17.32 25.77 -16.78
C GLN A 453 18.74 25.81 -16.20
N THR A 454 19.62 26.60 -16.81
CA THR A 454 21.01 26.78 -16.37
C THR A 454 21.10 27.55 -15.05
N GLU A 455 20.17 28.46 -14.80
CA GLU A 455 20.12 29.26 -13.57
C GLU A 455 19.90 28.37 -12.34
N ILE A 456 19.13 27.30 -12.48
CA ILE A 456 18.88 26.32 -11.42
C ILE A 456 20.18 25.58 -11.05
N TYR A 457 21.07 25.36 -12.04
CA TYR A 457 22.38 24.78 -11.78
C TYR A 457 23.30 25.75 -11.02
N ASP A 458 23.24 27.06 -11.31
CA ASP A 458 23.96 28.06 -10.51
C ASP A 458 23.46 28.07 -9.05
N GLU A 459 22.14 27.94 -8.84
CA GLU A 459 21.55 27.87 -7.50
C GLU A 459 22.02 26.67 -6.69
N LEU A 460 22.26 25.51 -7.34
CA LEU A 460 22.86 24.35 -6.68
C LEU A 460 24.24 24.70 -6.10
N TYR A 461 25.10 25.35 -6.89
CA TYR A 461 26.43 25.75 -6.45
C TYR A 461 26.37 26.79 -5.34
N TYR A 462 25.44 27.72 -5.42
CA TYR A 462 25.16 28.65 -4.31
C TYR A 462 24.80 27.90 -3.03
N GLU A 463 23.90 26.92 -3.07
CA GLU A 463 23.49 26.17 -1.88
C GLU A 463 24.60 25.26 -1.32
N LEU A 464 25.46 24.69 -2.18
CA LEU A 464 26.68 23.98 -1.76
C LEU A 464 27.64 24.89 -0.99
N LEU A 465 27.87 26.11 -1.50
CA LEU A 465 28.75 27.08 -0.87
C LEU A 465 28.16 27.64 0.42
N ARG A 466 26.84 27.85 0.47
CA ARG A 466 26.13 28.29 1.68
C ARG A 466 26.26 27.29 2.81
N ASN A 467 26.27 25.99 2.51
CA ASN A 467 26.38 24.89 3.48
C ASN A 467 27.81 24.35 3.62
N ASN A 468 28.84 25.15 3.27
CA ASN A 468 30.24 24.71 3.26
C ASN A 468 30.71 24.09 4.59
N SER A 469 30.32 24.67 5.74
CA SER A 469 30.76 24.19 7.06
C SER A 469 30.23 22.79 7.37
N THR A 470 28.99 22.51 6.98
CA THR A 470 28.36 21.19 7.13
C THR A 470 29.04 20.17 6.21
N LEU A 471 29.34 20.55 4.97
CA LEU A 471 30.01 19.69 4.01
C LEU A 471 31.46 19.38 4.42
N GLN A 472 32.20 20.37 4.92
CA GLN A 472 33.54 20.17 5.46
C GLN A 472 33.52 19.24 6.67
N ALA A 473 32.59 19.44 7.61
CA ALA A 473 32.44 18.57 8.78
C ALA A 473 32.07 17.13 8.38
N MET A 474 31.15 16.95 7.42
CA MET A 474 30.80 15.64 6.85
C MET A 474 32.01 14.95 6.19
N CYS A 475 32.88 15.71 5.52
CA CYS A 475 34.10 15.20 4.88
C CYS A 475 35.19 14.77 5.87
N ILE A 476 35.18 15.30 7.10
CA ILE A 476 36.17 15.03 8.16
C ILE A 476 35.70 13.87 9.04
N LEU A 477 34.40 13.84 9.38
CA LEU A 477 33.78 12.82 10.26
C LEU A 477 34.22 11.37 9.99
N PRO A 478 34.24 10.85 8.75
CA PRO A 478 34.62 9.46 8.48
C PRO A 478 36.12 9.16 8.63
N GLN A 479 37.02 10.15 8.70
CA GLN A 479 38.47 9.92 8.75
C GLN A 479 38.88 9.04 9.94
N GLU A 480 38.34 9.34 11.12
CA GLU A 480 38.65 8.57 12.34
C GLU A 480 38.14 7.13 12.30
N TYR A 481 37.12 6.84 11.48
CA TYR A 481 36.43 5.55 11.42
C TYR A 481 36.89 4.69 10.24
N ALA A 482 37.47 5.31 9.21
CA ALA A 482 38.06 4.61 8.07
C ALA A 482 39.39 3.91 8.43
N GLU A 483 40.11 4.43 9.43
CA GLU A 483 41.39 3.89 9.88
C GLU A 483 41.27 2.88 11.02
N LYS A 484 40.13 2.87 11.73
CA LYS A 484 39.87 1.95 12.87
C LYS A 484 39.17 0.66 12.40
N ASP A 485 39.36 -0.44 13.11
CA ASP A 485 38.52 -1.65 13.01
C ASP A 485 37.11 -1.37 13.60
N SER A 486 36.35 -0.55 12.89
CA SER A 486 34.96 -0.22 13.17
C SER A 486 34.03 -1.05 12.26
N PRO A 487 32.84 -1.46 12.73
CA PRO A 487 31.83 -2.09 11.86
C PRO A 487 31.45 -1.20 10.66
N TYR A 488 31.68 0.10 10.76
CA TYR A 488 31.36 1.07 9.71
C TYR A 488 32.57 1.51 8.86
N ASN A 489 33.71 0.82 8.95
CA ASN A 489 34.94 1.20 8.24
C ASN A 489 34.71 1.32 6.72
N GLU A 490 34.05 0.34 6.10
CA GLU A 490 33.78 0.35 4.66
C GLU A 490 32.84 1.49 4.24
N SER A 491 31.77 1.74 5.00
CA SER A 491 30.85 2.87 4.79
C SER A 491 31.58 4.22 4.94
N ALA A 492 32.49 4.34 5.91
CA ALA A 492 33.31 5.53 6.12
C ALA A 492 34.28 5.78 4.96
N LYS A 493 34.98 4.74 4.48
CA LYS A 493 35.83 4.83 3.27
C LYS A 493 35.05 5.22 2.03
N LYS A 494 33.86 4.64 1.83
CA LYS A 494 32.96 4.98 0.72
C LYS A 494 32.57 6.46 0.76
N LEU A 495 32.19 6.98 1.93
CA LEU A 495 31.89 8.40 2.11
C LEU A 495 33.10 9.29 1.80
N LEU A 496 34.30 8.95 2.30
CA LEU A 496 35.53 9.70 2.02
C LEU A 496 35.83 9.80 0.52
N ASN A 497 35.71 8.68 -0.18
CA ASN A 497 35.94 8.60 -1.63
C ASN A 497 34.87 9.39 -2.41
N GLY A 498 33.62 9.42 -1.92
CA GLY A 498 32.54 10.21 -2.50
C GLY A 498 32.75 11.72 -2.40
N CYS A 499 33.49 12.20 -1.40
CA CYS A 499 33.66 13.62 -1.10
C CYS A 499 34.56 14.40 -2.09
N VAL A 500 35.22 13.73 -3.04
CA VAL A 500 36.24 14.32 -3.93
C VAL A 500 35.74 15.58 -4.65
N ASN A 501 34.57 15.52 -5.30
CA ASN A 501 34.04 16.66 -6.06
C ASN A 501 33.60 17.81 -5.15
N VAL A 502 32.96 17.52 -4.03
CA VAL A 502 32.57 18.54 -3.05
C VAL A 502 33.81 19.25 -2.48
N LYS A 503 34.86 18.50 -2.12
CA LYS A 503 36.14 19.08 -1.66
C LYS A 503 36.76 19.97 -2.73
N ALA A 504 36.79 19.53 -3.98
CA ALA A 504 37.31 20.32 -5.10
C ALA A 504 36.54 21.64 -5.28
N ILE A 505 35.21 21.60 -5.28
CA ILE A 505 34.33 22.78 -5.36
C ILE A 505 34.65 23.75 -4.22
N LEU A 506 34.63 23.28 -2.97
CA LEU A 506 34.88 24.14 -1.82
C LEU A 506 36.29 24.76 -1.85
N SER A 507 37.31 23.98 -2.19
CA SER A 507 38.69 24.47 -2.29
C SER A 507 38.89 25.52 -3.39
N HIS A 508 38.09 25.46 -4.45
CA HIS A 508 38.17 26.39 -5.59
C HIS A 508 37.47 27.71 -5.32
N PHE A 509 36.28 27.65 -4.71
CA PHE A 509 35.42 28.82 -4.54
C PHE A 509 35.62 29.56 -3.22
N LEU A 510 35.91 28.87 -2.10
CA LEU A 510 36.06 29.54 -0.80
C LEU A 510 37.16 30.62 -0.80
N PRO A 511 38.38 30.39 -1.32
CA PRO A 511 39.41 31.44 -1.36
C PRO A 511 39.01 32.65 -2.21
N LYS A 512 38.21 32.44 -3.27
CA LYS A 512 37.72 33.51 -4.14
C LYS A 512 36.63 34.34 -3.47
N LEU A 513 35.80 33.71 -2.63
CA LEU A 513 34.80 34.40 -1.82
C LEU A 513 35.46 35.21 -0.71
N ASP A 514 36.49 34.65 -0.06
CA ASP A 514 37.27 35.34 0.96
C ASP A 514 38.01 36.55 0.38
N ALA A 515 38.57 36.41 -0.82
CA ALA A 515 39.22 37.51 -1.55
C ALA A 515 38.25 38.60 -2.00
N ALA A 516 36.95 38.30 -2.18
CA ALA A 516 35.93 39.26 -2.58
C ALA A 516 35.39 40.13 -1.43
N GLY A 517 35.64 39.74 -0.17
CA GLY A 517 35.57 40.57 1.04
C GLY A 517 34.34 41.46 1.31
N CYS A 518 33.45 41.01 2.22
CA CYS A 518 32.93 41.76 3.40
C CYS A 518 31.74 40.99 4.02
N ASN A 519 32.01 40.18 5.06
CA ASN A 519 31.16 39.54 6.08
C ASN A 519 29.81 38.86 5.70
N VAL A 520 29.05 39.32 4.73
CA VAL A 520 27.87 38.66 4.15
C VAL A 520 27.76 39.07 2.68
N LEU A 521 28.22 38.22 1.77
CA LEU A 521 28.00 38.41 0.33
C LEU A 521 26.53 38.16 -0.01
N SER A 522 25.96 39.00 -0.86
CA SER A 522 24.60 38.79 -1.40
C SER A 522 24.54 37.57 -2.32
N LYS A 523 23.34 36.98 -2.49
CA LYS A 523 23.13 35.81 -3.37
C LYS A 523 23.63 36.12 -4.79
N GLU A 524 23.34 37.30 -5.31
CA GLU A 524 23.69 37.74 -6.65
C GLU A 524 25.20 37.86 -6.85
N GLN A 525 25.92 38.36 -5.83
CA GLN A 525 27.39 38.45 -5.87
C GLN A 525 28.03 37.06 -5.88
N ILE A 526 27.54 36.13 -5.08
CA ILE A 526 28.05 34.75 -5.06
C ILE A 526 27.79 34.08 -6.41
N LEU A 527 26.58 34.23 -6.97
CA LEU A 527 26.23 33.68 -8.28
C LEU A 527 27.10 34.29 -9.40
N ALA A 528 27.42 35.58 -9.34
CA ALA A 528 28.32 36.22 -10.30
C ALA A 528 29.73 35.60 -10.27
N ILE A 529 30.29 35.38 -9.07
CA ILE A 529 31.59 34.73 -8.89
C ILE A 529 31.56 33.28 -9.41
N VAL A 530 30.48 32.55 -9.12
CA VAL A 530 30.27 31.17 -9.59
C VAL A 530 30.28 31.12 -11.12
N ARG A 531 29.48 31.96 -11.77
CA ARG A 531 29.36 32.04 -13.24
C ARG A 531 30.69 32.35 -13.93
N GLN A 532 31.49 33.25 -13.37
CA GLN A 532 32.79 33.62 -13.93
C GLN A 532 33.86 32.52 -13.75
N SER A 533 33.68 31.63 -12.77
CA SER A 533 34.70 30.67 -12.35
C SER A 533 34.47 29.23 -12.82
N TYR A 534 33.37 28.93 -13.52
CA TYR A 534 33.07 27.57 -14.03
C TYR A 534 34.18 27.00 -14.91
N VAL A 535 34.75 27.80 -15.82
CA VAL A 535 35.80 27.35 -16.77
C VAL A 535 37.05 26.85 -16.05
N THR A 536 37.33 27.39 -14.86
CA THR A 536 38.52 27.04 -14.07
C THR A 536 38.30 25.88 -13.10
N LEU A 537 37.06 25.38 -12.98
CA LEU A 537 36.71 24.28 -12.07
C LEU A 537 36.90 22.94 -12.77
N SER A 538 37.82 22.11 -12.26
CA SER A 538 38.01 20.73 -12.72
C SER A 538 37.38 19.74 -11.74
N LEU A 539 36.38 18.99 -12.18
CA LEU A 539 35.72 17.94 -11.39
C LEU A 539 36.13 16.55 -11.87
N LYS A 540 36.17 15.60 -10.94
CA LYS A 540 36.42 14.19 -11.27
C LYS A 540 35.11 13.54 -11.69
N LEU A 541 35.11 12.86 -12.84
CA LEU A 541 33.98 12.01 -13.21
C LEU A 541 33.90 10.83 -12.23
N GLN A 542 32.83 10.77 -11.46
CA GLN A 542 32.55 9.63 -10.58
C GLN A 542 31.71 8.62 -11.33
N GLU A 543 32.23 7.40 -11.45
CA GLU A 543 31.55 6.29 -12.09
C GLU A 543 30.46 5.72 -11.16
N ASN A 544 29.43 5.10 -11.74
CA ASN A 544 28.37 4.37 -11.04
C ASN A 544 27.46 5.22 -10.14
N LEU A 545 27.46 6.55 -10.25
CA LEU A 545 26.51 7.43 -9.56
C LEU A 545 25.05 7.18 -9.95
N ASP A 546 24.82 6.60 -11.12
CA ASP A 546 23.50 6.23 -11.64
C ASP A 546 23.10 4.79 -11.29
N ASN A 547 24.01 4.01 -10.71
CA ASN A 547 23.72 2.67 -10.24
C ASN A 547 23.08 2.75 -8.86
N PHE A 548 21.90 2.14 -8.74
CA PHE A 548 21.22 1.94 -7.46
C PHE A 548 20.97 0.44 -7.27
N SER A 549 20.99 0.00 -6.02
CA SER A 549 20.54 -1.36 -5.69
C SER A 549 19.04 -1.48 -5.97
N ARG A 550 18.67 -2.52 -6.72
CA ARG A 550 17.25 -2.87 -6.86
C ARG A 550 16.70 -3.19 -5.48
N TYR A 551 15.49 -2.71 -5.19
CA TYR A 551 14.82 -3.06 -3.95
C TYR A 551 14.76 -4.59 -3.84
N GLN A 552 15.23 -5.10 -2.71
CA GLN A 552 15.14 -6.51 -2.36
C GLN A 552 14.23 -6.62 -1.15
N GLU A 553 13.23 -7.48 -1.27
CA GLU A 553 12.29 -7.78 -0.20
C GLU A 553 13.05 -8.40 0.98
N LYS A 554 13.06 -7.72 2.13
CA LYS A 554 13.56 -8.30 3.38
C LYS A 554 12.49 -9.24 3.90
N SER A 555 12.75 -10.55 3.88
CA SER A 555 11.76 -11.58 4.24
C SER A 555 11.15 -11.39 5.64
N ALA A 556 11.86 -10.77 6.58
CA ALA A 556 11.36 -10.51 7.92
C ALA A 556 10.27 -9.42 7.96
N GLU A 557 10.43 -8.34 7.18
CA GLU A 557 9.49 -7.21 7.14
C GLU A 557 8.17 -7.60 6.46
N VAL A 558 8.22 -8.37 5.36
CA VAL A 558 7.00 -8.87 4.74
C VAL A 558 6.33 -9.93 5.61
N ARG A 559 7.10 -10.80 6.28
CA ARG A 559 6.53 -11.76 7.23
C ARG A 559 5.79 -11.07 8.39
N SER A 560 6.31 -9.97 8.94
CA SER A 560 5.60 -9.26 10.02
C SER A 560 4.29 -8.67 9.52
N VAL A 561 4.29 -8.01 8.36
CA VAL A 561 3.06 -7.47 7.73
C VAL A 561 2.05 -8.58 7.42
N VAL A 562 2.51 -9.74 6.97
CA VAL A 562 1.67 -10.92 6.70
C VAL A 562 1.06 -11.46 7.99
N ILE A 563 1.85 -11.55 9.08
CA ILE A 563 1.36 -11.98 10.40
C ILE A 563 0.33 -10.99 10.97
N GLU A 564 0.64 -9.69 10.95
CA GLU A 564 -0.26 -8.63 11.39
C GLU A 564 -1.55 -8.61 10.55
N THR A 565 -1.44 -8.90 9.25
CA THR A 565 -2.60 -9.06 8.37
C THR A 565 -3.45 -10.25 8.82
N SER A 566 -2.88 -11.42 9.13
CA SER A 566 -3.65 -12.53 9.70
C SER A 566 -4.29 -12.21 11.05
N GLU A 567 -3.57 -11.51 11.93
CA GLU A 567 -4.07 -11.15 13.27
C GLU A 567 -5.20 -10.11 13.20
N SER A 568 -5.09 -9.13 12.29
CA SER A 568 -6.14 -8.12 12.04
C SER A 568 -7.44 -8.76 11.54
N LEU A 569 -7.33 -9.83 10.75
CA LEU A 569 -8.46 -10.61 10.26
C LEU A 569 -9.13 -11.45 11.37
N ASN A 570 -8.39 -11.80 12.42
CA ASN A 570 -8.92 -12.46 13.62
C ASN A 570 -9.61 -11.47 14.59
N SER A 571 -9.20 -10.20 14.60
CA SER A 571 -9.61 -9.20 15.61
C SER A 571 -10.66 -8.17 15.14
N SER A 572 -10.73 -7.85 13.86
CA SER A 572 -11.70 -6.87 13.35
C SER A 572 -13.03 -7.51 12.93
N THR A 573 -14.05 -7.28 13.78
CA THR A 573 -15.49 -7.22 13.48
C THR A 573 -16.00 -8.01 12.26
N LEU A 574 -16.71 -9.11 12.55
CA LEU A 574 -17.80 -9.80 11.84
C LEU A 574 -17.92 -9.82 10.30
N GLU A 575 -17.50 -8.79 9.56
CA GLU A 575 -17.56 -8.67 8.09
C GLU A 575 -16.25 -9.13 7.41
N GLN A 576 -15.11 -9.12 8.11
CA GLN A 576 -13.79 -9.54 7.58
C GLN A 576 -13.35 -10.90 8.11
N ALA A 577 -13.73 -11.21 9.35
CA ALA A 577 -13.91 -12.58 9.78
C ALA A 577 -14.92 -13.31 8.88
N VAL A 578 -15.81 -12.60 8.17
CA VAL A 578 -16.66 -13.16 7.12
C VAL A 578 -15.91 -13.43 5.83
N VAL A 579 -14.68 -12.98 5.59
CA VAL A 579 -13.88 -13.36 4.42
C VAL A 579 -12.87 -14.44 4.75
N ILE A 580 -12.21 -14.40 5.91
CA ILE A 580 -11.41 -15.55 6.36
C ILE A 580 -12.32 -16.68 6.86
N LYS A 581 -13.51 -16.40 7.43
CA LYS A 581 -14.61 -17.36 7.35
C LYS A 581 -14.91 -17.54 5.87
N GLU A 582 -15.41 -16.59 5.07
CA GLU A 582 -15.88 -16.90 3.69
C GLU A 582 -14.90 -17.66 2.77
N LEU A 583 -13.61 -17.71 3.07
CA LEU A 583 -12.57 -18.47 2.37
C LEU A 583 -12.06 -19.68 3.16
N GLN A 584 -12.17 -19.71 4.50
CA GLN A 584 -12.47 -21.01 5.14
C GLN A 584 -13.72 -21.62 4.49
N THR A 585 -14.56 -20.76 3.88
CA THR A 585 -15.83 -21.05 3.31
C THR A 585 -15.95 -21.14 1.77
N ILE A 586 -14.89 -20.86 1.02
CA ILE A 586 -14.88 -20.96 -0.44
C ILE A 586 -13.85 -22.01 -0.79
N ARG A 587 -14.32 -23.24 -1.00
CA ARG A 587 -13.60 -24.35 -1.63
C ARG A 587 -13.23 -23.96 -3.07
#